data_AF-A0A924DUJ4-F1
#
_entry.id   AF-A0A924DUJ4-F1
#
_cell.length_a   1.000
_cell.length_b   1.000
_cell.length_c   1.000
_cell.angle_alpha   90.00
_cell.angle_beta   90.00
_cell.angle_gamma   90.00
#
_symmetry.space_group_name_H-M   'P 1'
#
loop_
_entity.id
_entity.type
_entity.pdbx_description
1 polymer ?
#
loop_
_entity_poly.entity_id
_entity_poly.type
_entity_poly.pdbx_seq_one_letter_code
_entity_poly.pdbx_strand_id
1 'polypeptide(L)' 'MEEKLNIIFQRLIGINFKAGVNRFDVVRWDSLNHVKLIIEVEKIFKVKFTIPEAVSILATDDLLKILSEKCHEH' A
#
# COMPACT_ATOMS: atom_id res chain seq x y z
N MET A 1 10.63 -6.43 -3.39
CA MET A 1 9.39 -5.94 -2.75
C MET A 1 8.84 -4.74 -3.52
N GLU A 2 9.68 -3.75 -3.79
CA GLU A 2 9.32 -2.50 -4.48
C GLU A 2 8.74 -2.72 -5.89
N GLU A 3 9.27 -3.65 -6.69
CA GLU A 3 8.73 -3.91 -8.05
C GLU A 3 7.25 -4.32 -8.03
N LYS A 4 6.87 -5.19 -7.09
CA LYS A 4 5.47 -5.63 -6.93
C LYS A 4 4.58 -4.48 -6.50
N LEU A 5 5.03 -3.66 -5.55
CA LEU A 5 4.31 -2.46 -5.13
C LEU A 5 4.17 -1.48 -6.30
N ASN A 6 5.22 -1.30 -7.10
CA ASN A 6 5.17 -0.42 -8.25
C ASN A 6 4.10 -0.82 -9.27
N ILE A 7 3.98 -2.12 -9.55
CA ILE A 7 2.95 -2.65 -10.44
C ILE A 7 1.54 -2.35 -9.90
N ILE A 8 1.31 -2.56 -8.59
CA ILE A 8 0.01 -2.29 -7.94
C ILE A 8 -0.32 -0.79 -8.01
N PHE A 9 0.65 0.07 -7.68
CA PHE A 9 0.48 1.52 -7.66
C PHE A 9 0.23 2.08 -9.06
N GLN A 10 1.00 1.64 -10.05
CA GLN A 10 0.79 2.01 -11.45
C GLN A 10 -0.59 1.57 -11.94
N ARG A 11 -1.01 0.34 -11.61
CA ARG A 11 -2.29 -0.22 -12.07
C ARG A 11 -3.51 0.43 -11.41
N LEU A 12 -3.46 0.69 -10.10
CA LEU A 12 -4.62 1.17 -9.35
C LEU A 12 -4.72 2.70 -9.35
N ILE A 13 -3.61 3.38 -9.10
CA ILE A 13 -3.59 4.83 -8.87
C ILE A 13 -2.76 5.60 -9.90
N GLY A 14 -2.11 4.91 -10.85
CA GLY A 14 -1.44 5.53 -12.00
C GLY A 14 -0.12 6.24 -11.66
N ILE A 15 0.45 6.00 -10.48
CA ILE A 15 1.71 6.62 -10.05
C ILE A 15 2.78 5.55 -9.80
N ASN A 16 4.05 5.91 -9.98
CA ASN A 16 5.14 5.01 -9.66
C ASN A 16 5.32 5.01 -8.14
N PHE A 17 5.56 3.84 -7.56
CA PHE A 17 5.86 3.74 -6.15
C PHE A 17 7.13 4.56 -5.85
N LYS A 18 7.03 5.49 -4.89
CA LYS A 18 8.10 6.35 -4.39
C LYS A 18 7.83 6.62 -2.92
N ALA A 19 8.89 6.63 -2.11
CA ALA A 19 8.79 7.06 -0.71
C ALA A 19 8.31 8.52 -0.60
N GLY A 20 7.65 8.84 0.50
CA GLY A 20 7.15 10.17 0.84
C GLY A 20 5.86 10.58 0.12
N VAL A 21 5.31 9.73 -0.75
CA VAL A 21 4.04 10.04 -1.42
C VAL A 21 2.88 9.84 -0.46
N ASN A 22 2.16 10.93 -0.19
CA ASN A 22 0.95 10.93 0.62
C ASN A 22 -0.30 10.70 -0.26
N ARG A 23 -1.26 9.94 0.26
CA ARG A 23 -2.52 9.64 -0.42
C ARG A 23 -3.33 10.89 -0.76
N PHE A 24 -3.22 11.96 0.03
CA PHE A 24 -3.96 13.20 -0.19
C PHE A 24 -3.42 13.99 -1.40
N ASP A 25 -2.17 13.77 -1.80
CA ASP A 25 -1.57 14.38 -2.99
C ASP A 25 -1.89 13.61 -4.28
N VAL A 26 -2.40 12.39 -4.17
CA VAL A 26 -2.70 11.52 -5.31
C VAL A 26 -4.19 11.45 -5.51
N VAL A 27 -4.71 12.18 -6.51
CA VAL A 27 -6.16 12.25 -6.82
C VAL A 27 -6.82 10.87 -6.96
N ARG A 28 -6.11 9.91 -7.55
CA ARG A 28 -6.62 8.54 -7.75
C ARG A 28 -6.51 7.66 -6.50
N TRP A 29 -5.85 8.11 -5.43
CA TRP A 29 -5.74 7.38 -4.18
C TRP A 29 -6.89 7.71 -3.22
N ASP A 30 -8.12 7.59 -3.74
CA ASP A 30 -9.35 7.73 -2.97
C ASP A 30 -9.62 6.48 -2.10
N SER A 31 -10.69 6.51 -1.31
CA SER A 31 -11.07 5.43 -0.41
C SER A 31 -11.25 4.06 -1.09
N LEU A 32 -11.80 4.01 -2.31
CA LEU A 32 -12.02 2.76 -3.03
C LEU A 32 -10.71 2.17 -3.53
N ASN A 33 -9.85 3.00 -4.15
CA ASN A 33 -8.55 2.54 -4.62
C ASN A 33 -7.61 2.21 -3.47
N HIS A 34 -7.73 2.90 -2.33
CA HIS A 34 -7.04 2.54 -1.10
C HIS A 34 -7.42 1.12 -0.64
N VAL A 35 -8.71 0.80 -0.53
CA VAL A 35 -9.16 -0.56 -0.13
C VAL A 35 -8.68 -1.62 -1.11
N LYS A 36 -8.78 -1.36 -2.43
CA LYS A 36 -8.26 -2.28 -3.46
C LYS A 36 -6.76 -2.51 -3.32
N LEU A 37 -6.00 -1.45 -3.02
CA LEU A 37 -4.55 -1.52 -2.83
C LEU A 37 -4.20 -2.42 -1.65
N ILE A 38 -4.85 -2.24 -0.51
CA ILE A 38 -4.66 -3.11 0.66
C ILE A 38 -4.93 -4.57 0.29
N ILE A 39 -6.08 -4.86 -0.34
CA ILE A 39 -6.46 -6.23 -0.73
C ILE A 39 -5.43 -6.87 -1.68
N GLU A 40 -4.92 -6.13 -2.67
CA GLU A 40 -3.92 -6.66 -3.60
C GLU A 40 -2.57 -6.89 -2.92
N VAL A 41 -2.15 -5.99 -2.02
CA VAL A 41 -0.94 -6.16 -1.21
C VAL A 41 -1.07 -7.40 -0.32
N GLU A 42 -2.20 -7.59 0.37
CA GLU A 42 -2.46 -8.81 1.18
C GLU A 42 -2.29 -10.08 0.36
N LYS A 43 -2.90 -10.15 -0.83
CA LYS A 43 -2.80 -11.32 -1.71
C LYS A 43 -1.38 -11.59 -2.17
N ILE A 44 -0.67 -10.55 -2.59
CA ILE A 44 0.67 -10.68 -3.21
C ILE A 44 1.73 -11.04 -2.16
N PHE A 45 1.64 -10.45 -0.97
CA PHE A 45 2.60 -10.66 0.10
C PHE A 45 2.14 -11.71 1.12
N LYS A 46 0.94 -12.27 0.95
CA LYS A 46 0.30 -13.23 1.86
C LYS A 46 0.22 -12.73 3.31
N VAL A 47 0.07 -11.42 3.48
CA VAL A 47 -0.10 -10.77 4.79
C VAL A 47 -1.57 -10.43 5.03
N LYS A 48 -1.92 -10.14 6.28
CA LYS A 48 -3.24 -9.63 6.67
C LYS A 48 -3.11 -8.29 7.37
N PHE A 49 -3.72 -7.26 6.81
CA PHE A 49 -3.84 -5.95 7.46
C PHE A 49 -5.12 -5.94 8.30
N THR A 50 -4.99 -5.47 9.53
CA THR A 50 -6.16 -5.12 10.32
C THR A 50 -6.77 -3.81 9.82
N ILE A 51 -8.06 -3.58 10.09
CA ILE A 51 -8.72 -2.31 9.76
C ILE A 51 -7.95 -1.08 10.29
N PRO A 52 -7.49 -1.03 11.56
CA PRO A 52 -6.71 0.11 12.03
C PRO A 52 -5.38 0.31 11.30
N GLU A 53 -4.69 -0.77 10.90
CA GLU A 53 -3.47 -0.66 10.08
C GLU A 53 -3.79 -0.09 8.70
N ALA A 54 -4.82 -0.62 8.04
CA ALA A 54 -5.26 -0.15 6.74
C ALA A 54 -5.58 1.36 6.76
N VAL A 55 -6.38 1.79 7.74
CA VAL A 55 -6.77 3.21 7.90
C VAL A 55 -5.59 4.10 8.25
N SER A 56 -4.58 3.57 8.95
CA SER A 56 -3.36 4.33 9.31
C SER A 56 -2.40 4.55 8.14
N ILE A 57 -2.58 3.86 7.01
CA ILE A 57 -1.75 4.06 5.81
C ILE A 57 -2.17 5.36 5.12
N LEU A 58 -1.40 6.41 5.37
CA LEU A 58 -1.57 7.73 4.76
C LEU A 58 -0.50 8.02 3.71
N ALA A 59 0.69 7.47 3.88
CA ALA A 59 1.78 7.56 2.93
C ALA A 59 2.29 6.18 2.51
N THR A 60 3.05 6.19 1.42
CA THR A 60 3.82 5.02 0.94
C THR A 60 4.78 4.45 1.97
N ASP A 61 5.38 5.29 2.82
CA ASP A 61 6.26 4.85 3.91
C ASP A 61 5.50 4.07 5.00
N ASP A 62 4.27 4.48 5.34
CA ASP A 62 3.45 3.77 6.33
C ASP A 62 3.18 2.33 5.86
N LEU A 63 2.82 2.18 4.58
CA LEU A 63 2.61 0.88 3.96
C LEU A 63 3.88 0.02 4.00
N LEU A 64 5.03 0.58 3.63
CA LEU A 64 6.31 -0.15 3.65
C LEU A 64 6.69 -0.58 5.04
N LYS A 65 6.48 0.28 6.04
CA LYS A 65 6.79 0.00 7.43
C LYS A 65 5.98 -1.20 7.92
N ILE A 66 4.65 -1.12 7.80
CA ILE A 66 3.75 -2.21 8.24
C ILE A 66 4.05 -3.51 7.46
N LEU A 67 4.26 -3.40 6.15
CA LEU A 67 4.56 -4.56 5.32
C LEU A 67 5.90 -5.21 5.69
N SER A 68 6.91 -4.41 6.00
CA SER A 68 8.23 -4.92 6.42
C SER A 68 8.15 -5.59 7.78
N GLU A 69 7.40 -5.02 8.73
CA GLU A 69 7.15 -5.64 10.03
C GLU A 69 6.48 -7.02 9.86
N LYS A 70 5.40 -7.10 9.06
CA LYS A 70 4.70 -8.37 8.83
C LYS A 70 5.49 -9.39 8.00
N CYS A 71 6.34 -8.94 7.08
CA CYS A 71 7.16 -9.82 6.25
C CYS A 71 8.41 -10.32 6.99
N HIS A 72 8.83 -9.66 8.08
CA HIS A 72 9.95 -10.09 8.92
C HIS A 72 9.52 -11.10 10.00
N GLU A 73 8.28 -11.03 10.47
CA GLU A 73 7.73 -11.97 11.47
C GLU A 73 7.28 -13.33 10.90
N HIS A 74 7.57 -13.63 9.62
CA HIS A 74 7.17 -14.87 8.92
C HIS A 74 8.34 -15.49 8.16
#